data_AF-A0A8K0DMS0-F1
#
_entry.id   AF-A0A8K0DMS0-F1
#
_cell.length_a   1.000
_cell.length_b   1.000
_cell.length_c   1.000
_cell.angle_alpha   90.00
_cell.angle_beta   90.00
_cell.angle_gamma   90.00
#
_symmetry.space_group_name_H-M   'P 1'
#
loop_
_entity.id
_entity.type
_entity.pdbx_description
1 polymer ?
#
loop_
_entity_poly.entity_id
_entity_poly.type
_entity_poly.pdbx_seq_one_letter_code
_entity_poly.pdbx_strand_id
1 'polypeptide(L)'
;MAGYTNAEYVDMLKVLGACNDSARAAECLYRETFPNRHRHPDHKTIQNVETRVVETGCIAPKCFLYAGRPRSLTWRNSYCRMLGKILPPVHVCCQE
;
A
#
# COMPACT_ATOMS: atom_id res chain seq x y z
N MET A 1 2.44 -0.80 -7.08
CA MET A 1 1.31 -1.63 -6.63
C MET A 1 0.20 -1.50 -7.66
N ALA A 2 -0.55 -2.58 -7.87
CA ALA A 2 -1.65 -2.62 -8.84
C ALA A 2 -2.77 -1.62 -8.47
N GLY A 3 -3.63 -1.25 -9.41
CA GLY A 3 -4.71 -0.28 -9.16
C GLY A 3 -5.91 -0.89 -8.44
N TYR A 4 -5.72 -1.48 -7.25
CA TYR A 4 -6.82 -1.94 -6.41
C TYR A 4 -7.38 -0.80 -5.55
N THR A 5 -8.62 -0.93 -5.14
CA THR A 5 -9.28 -0.03 -4.19
C THR A 5 -8.78 -0.28 -2.77
N ASN A 6 -8.91 0.72 -1.89
CA ASN A 6 -8.53 0.56 -0.48
C ASN A 6 -9.29 -0.57 0.21
N ALA A 7 -10.55 -0.81 -0.16
CA ALA A 7 -11.35 -1.93 0.36
C ALA A 7 -10.73 -3.28 -0.03
N GLU A 8 -10.36 -3.45 -1.29
CA GLU A 8 -9.71 -4.68 -1.77
C GLU A 8 -8.36 -4.92 -1.07
N TYR A 9 -7.59 -3.87 -0.82
CA TYR A 9 -6.34 -4.00 -0.07
C TYR A 9 -6.55 -4.46 1.37
N VAL A 10 -7.59 -3.96 2.04
CA VAL A 10 -7.94 -4.41 3.39
C VAL A 10 -8.38 -5.87 3.37
N ASP A 11 -9.16 -6.28 2.37
CA ASP A 11 -9.56 -7.67 2.21
C ASP A 11 -8.35 -8.58 2.00
N MET A 12 -7.36 -8.15 1.22
CA MET A 12 -6.10 -8.91 1.03
C MET A 12 -5.36 -9.12 2.36
N LEU A 13 -5.26 -8.08 3.20
CA LEU A 13 -4.59 -8.17 4.49
C LEU A 13 -5.35 -9.06 5.48
N LYS A 14 -6.69 -9.01 5.48
CA LYS A 14 -7.51 -9.91 6.30
C LYS A 14 -7.31 -11.37 5.93
N VAL A 15 -7.32 -11.66 4.64
CA VAL A 15 -7.11 -13.03 4.12
C VAL A 15 -5.67 -13.50 4.41
N LEU A 16 -4.68 -12.63 4.30
CA LEU A 16 -3.29 -12.95 4.65
C LEU A 16 -3.16 -13.33 6.13
N GLY A 17 -3.74 -12.53 7.03
CA GLY A 17 -3.72 -12.81 8.47
C GLY A 17 -4.46 -14.10 8.84
N ALA A 18 -5.55 -14.42 8.14
CA ALA A 18 -6.26 -15.70 8.31
C ALA A 18 -5.42 -16.91 7.87
N CYS A 19 -4.45 -16.71 6.97
CA CYS A 19 -3.56 -17.73 6.44
C CYS A 19 -2.19 -17.81 7.15
N ASN A 20 -2.04 -17.22 8.35
CA ASN A 20 -0.77 -17.16 9.08
C ASN A 20 0.39 -16.65 8.20
N ASP A 21 0.14 -15.54 7.48
CA ASP A 21 1.12 -14.86 6.61
C ASP A 21 1.60 -15.68 5.39
N SER A 22 0.92 -16.80 5.09
CA SER A 22 1.17 -17.57 3.88
C SER A 22 0.47 -16.93 2.67
N ALA A 23 1.22 -16.14 1.90
CA ALA A 23 0.70 -15.46 0.71
C ALA A 23 0.12 -16.41 -0.36
N ARG A 24 0.64 -17.63 -0.48
CA ARG A 24 0.10 -18.66 -1.41
C ARG A 24 -1.25 -19.20 -0.97
N ALA A 25 -1.41 -19.48 0.33
CA ALA A 25 -2.70 -19.90 0.86
C ALA A 25 -3.72 -18.76 0.78
N ALA A 26 -3.26 -17.53 1.02
CA ALA A 26 -4.08 -16.33 0.91
C ALA A 26 -4.62 -16.10 -0.52
N GLU A 27 -3.83 -16.39 -1.56
CA GLU A 27 -4.29 -16.30 -2.95
C GLU A 27 -5.46 -17.26 -3.22
N CYS A 28 -5.35 -18.53 -2.81
CA CYS A 28 -6.42 -19.51 -2.96
C CYS A 28 -7.67 -19.09 -2.18
N LEU A 29 -7.49 -18.72 -0.91
CA LEU A 29 -8.60 -18.32 -0.03
C LEU A 29 -9.31 -17.05 -0.54
N TYR A 30 -8.56 -16.09 -1.10
CA TYR A 30 -9.15 -14.88 -1.67
C TYR A 30 -10.03 -15.19 -2.89
N ARG A 31 -9.60 -16.14 -3.73
CA ARG A 31 -10.38 -16.60 -4.90
C ARG A 31 -11.64 -17.35 -4.49
N GLU A 32 -11.56 -18.16 -3.44
CA GLU A 32 -12.70 -18.90 -2.89
C GLU A 32 -13.71 -17.97 -2.21
N THR A 33 -13.23 -16.97 -1.47
CA THR A 33 -14.09 -16.04 -0.72
C THR A 33 -14.80 -15.04 -1.65
N PHE A 34 -14.16 -14.63 -2.74
CA PHE A 34 -14.68 -13.60 -3.65
C PHE A 34 -14.72 -14.08 -5.12
N PRO A 35 -15.54 -15.09 -5.45
CA PRO A 35 -15.58 -15.66 -6.80
C PRO A 35 -16.12 -14.67 -7.85
N ASN A 36 -16.91 -13.67 -7.43
CA ASN A 36 -17.56 -12.70 -8.33
C ASN A 36 -16.72 -11.46 -8.63
N ARG A 37 -15.49 -11.35 -8.13
CA ARG A 37 -14.62 -10.19 -8.42
C ARG A 37 -13.94 -10.37 -9.76
N HIS A 38 -13.97 -9.33 -10.59
CA HIS A 38 -13.37 -9.32 -11.93
C HIS A 38 -11.84 -9.48 -11.91
N ARG A 39 -11.19 -9.21 -10.77
CA ARG A 39 -9.74 -9.30 -10.63
C ARG A 39 -9.36 -10.00 -9.33
N HIS A 40 -8.48 -10.98 -9.44
CA HIS A 40 -7.87 -11.65 -8.30
C HIS A 40 -6.41 -11.21 -8.16
N PRO A 41 -5.97 -10.85 -6.93
CA PRO A 41 -4.58 -10.57 -6.65
C PRO A 41 -3.75 -11.86 -6.66
N ASP A 42 -2.55 -11.77 -7.24
CA ASP A 42 -1.52 -12.82 -7.13
C ASP A 42 -0.86 -12.77 -5.73
N HIS A 43 -0.33 -13.88 -5.23
CA HIS A 43 0.40 -13.94 -3.96
C HIS A 43 1.48 -12.84 -3.83
N LYS A 44 2.20 -12.49 -4.90
CA LYS A 44 3.19 -11.40 -4.88
C LYS A 44 2.55 -10.05 -4.60
N THR A 45 1.32 -9.83 -5.07
CA THR A 45 0.59 -8.59 -4.80
C THR A 45 0.27 -8.50 -3.32
N ILE A 46 -0.25 -9.57 -2.74
CA ILE A 46 -0.63 -9.64 -1.32
C ILE A 46 0.59 -9.37 -0.44
N GLN A 47 1.72 -10.04 -0.71
CA GLN A 47 2.97 -9.84 0.03
C GLN A 47 3.52 -8.42 -0.11
N ASN A 48 3.44 -7.83 -1.31
CA ASN A 48 3.88 -6.45 -1.52
C ASN A 48 3.01 -5.44 -0.75
N VAL A 49 1.72 -5.72 -0.56
CA VAL A 49 0.83 -4.86 0.25
C VAL A 49 1.28 -4.88 1.70
N GLU A 50 1.47 -6.06 2.28
CA GLU A 50 1.98 -6.23 3.64
C GLU A 50 3.33 -5.54 3.84
N THR A 51 4.31 -5.85 2.99
CA THR A 51 5.66 -5.26 3.05
C THR A 51 5.58 -3.73 3.05
N ARG A 52 4.75 -3.16 2.18
CA ARG A 52 4.60 -1.70 2.08
C ARG A 52 3.95 -1.08 3.31
N VAL A 53 2.97 -1.76 3.90
CA VAL A 53 2.34 -1.31 5.15
C VAL A 53 3.35 -1.32 6.28
N VAL A 54 4.18 -2.36 6.38
CA VAL A 54 5.23 -2.46 7.39
C VAL A 54 6.32 -1.40 7.18
N GLU A 55 6.78 -1.20 5.94
CA GLU A 55 7.88 -0.27 5.65
C GLU A 55 7.46 1.21 5.68
N THR A 56 6.30 1.55 5.10
CA THR A 56 5.88 2.95 4.86
C THR A 56 4.70 3.36 5.74
N GLY A 57 3.99 2.42 6.38
CA GLY A 57 2.74 2.70 7.09
C GLY A 57 1.57 3.06 6.17
N CYS A 58 1.73 2.93 4.84
CA CYS A 58 0.78 3.42 3.86
C CYS A 58 0.52 2.38 2.76
N ILE A 59 -0.75 2.03 2.56
CA ILE A 59 -1.24 1.14 1.49
C ILE A 59 -1.21 1.84 0.12
N ALA A 60 -1.32 3.17 0.12
CA ALA A 60 -1.41 3.95 -1.11
C ALA A 60 -0.19 3.70 -2.02
N PRO A 61 -0.41 3.57 -3.35
CA PRO A 61 0.69 3.54 -4.30
C PRO A 61 1.52 4.83 -4.12
N LYS A 62 2.84 4.75 -4.37
CA LYS A 62 3.70 5.95 -4.39
C LYS A 62 2.97 7.02 -5.20
N CYS A 63 2.70 8.17 -4.58
CA CYS A 63 1.98 9.26 -5.22
C CYS A 63 2.57 9.48 -6.61
N PHE A 64 1.79 9.18 -7.66
CA PHE A 64 2.21 9.35 -9.04
C PHE A 64 2.57 10.81 -9.36
N LEU A 65 2.15 11.74 -8.49
CA LEU A 65 2.54 13.16 -8.51
C LEU A 65 4.06 13.39 -8.39
N TYR A 66 4.84 12.36 -8.04
CA TYR A 66 6.31 12.39 -8.04
C TYR A 66 6.93 11.20 -8.78
N ALA A 67 6.18 10.52 -9.65
CA ALA A 67 6.69 9.40 -10.44
C ALA A 67 7.48 9.90 -11.66
N GLY A 68 8.61 10.56 -11.37
CA GLY A 68 9.60 11.01 -12.33
C GLY A 68 10.67 11.84 -11.62
N ARG A 69 11.93 11.76 -12.08
CA ARG A 69 12.92 12.77 -11.69
C ARG A 69 12.40 14.11 -12.21
N PRO A 70 12.13 15.12 -11.37
CA PRO A 70 11.66 16.41 -11.85
C PRO A 70 12.68 16.93 -12.86
N ARG A 71 12.26 17.10 -14.13
CA ARG A 71 13.16 17.62 -15.18
C ARG A 71 13.52 19.09 -14.94
N SER A 72 12.81 19.77 -14.05
CA SER A 72 13.13 21.13 -13.60
C SER A 72 12.76 21.33 -12.13
N LEU A 73 13.64 22.02 -11.39
CA LEU A 73 13.40 22.51 -10.02
C LEU A 73 12.56 23.79 -10.04
N THR A 74 11.47 23.83 -10.80
CA THR A 74 10.51 24.94 -10.69
C THR A 74 9.52 24.63 -9.57
N TRP A 75 10.05 24.60 -8.35
CA TRP A 75 9.26 24.58 -7.13
C TRP A 75 8.69 25.98 -6.92
N ARG A 76 7.64 26.33 -7.69
CA ARG A 76 6.89 27.57 -7.49
C ARG A 76 5.43 27.21 -7.22
N ASN A 77 5.10 27.18 -5.93
CA ASN A 77 3.76 27.42 -5.40
C ASN A 77 2.60 26.62 -6.00
N SER A 78 2.43 25.36 -5.59
CA SER A 78 1.08 24.76 -5.70
C SER A 78 0.59 23.95 -4.51
N TYR A 79 1.44 23.39 -3.62
CA TYR A 79 0.89 22.48 -2.59
C TYR A 79 1.35 22.69 -1.14
N CYS A 80 2.15 23.73 -0.85
CA CYS A 80 2.39 24.16 0.55
C CYS A 80 1.13 24.72 1.25
N ARG A 81 -0.03 24.76 0.59
CA ARG A 81 -1.26 25.33 1.16
C ARG A 81 -2.31 24.30 1.62
N MET A 82 -2.16 23.01 1.34
CA MET A 82 -3.20 22.03 1.72
C MET A 82 -2.87 21.13 2.91
N LEU A 83 -1.63 21.07 3.39
CA LEU A 83 -1.33 20.42 4.67
C LEU A 83 -0.37 21.29 5.47
N GLY A 84 -0.94 22.29 6.15
CA GLY A 84 -0.32 22.96 7.28
C GLY A 84 -0.21 22.03 8.50
N LYS A 85 0.40 20.86 8.33
CA LYS A 85 0.88 20.02 9.41
C LYS A 85 2.31 19.62 9.08
N ILE A 86 3.23 20.28 9.75
CA ILE A 86 4.54 19.74 10.07
C ILE A 86 4.27 18.34 10.66
N LEU A 87 4.61 17.28 9.93
CA LEU A 87 4.76 15.95 10.51
C LEU A 87 6.22 15.55 10.31
N PRO A 88 6.93 15.18 11.41
CA PRO A 88 8.38 15.09 11.44
C PRO A 88 8.93 13.91 10.62
N PRO A 89 10.25 13.90 10.34
CA PRO A 89 10.91 12.69 9.86
C PRO A 89 10.65 11.56 10.85
N VAL A 90 10.26 10.41 10.30
CA VAL A 90 10.35 9.06 10.88
C VAL A 90 11.36 8.98 12.03
N HIS A 91 10.87 9.10 13.26
CA HIS A 91 11.64 8.79 14.46
C HIS A 91 11.13 7.44 14.98
N VAL A 92 11.89 6.40 14.63
CA VAL A 92 12.26 5.25 15.47
C VAL A 92 11.26 4.91 16.60
N CYS A 93 10.45 3.88 16.38
CA CYS A 93 9.86 3.08 17.46
C CYS A 93 10.67 1.78 17.62
N CYS A 94 11.74 1.84 18.43
CA CYS A 94 12.49 0.75 19.09
C CYS A 94 13.73 1.43 19.71
N GLN A 95 13.99 1.46 21.02
CA GLN A 95 14.03 0.40 22.03
C GLN A 95 13.95 1.03 23.43
N GLU A 96 13.31 0.34 24.38
CA GLU A 96 13.89 -0.02 25.69
C GLU A 96 13.44 -1.44 26.05
#